data_AF-A0A847JM84-F1
#
_entry.id   AF-A0A847JM84-F1
#
_cell.length_a   1.000
_cell.length_b   1.000
_cell.length_c   1.000
_cell.angle_alpha   90.00
_cell.angle_beta   90.00
_cell.angle_gamma   90.00
#
_symmetry.space_group_name_H-M   'P 1'
#
loop_
_entity.id
_entity.type
_entity.pdbx_description
1 polymer ?
#
loop_
_entity_poly.entity_id
_entity_poly.type
_entity_poly.pdbx_seq_one_letter_code
_entity_poly.pdbx_strand_id
1 'polypeptide(L)'
;MRRRRGVQWTSGHKESRECLLTLVERKTRLEVILKLPNKAAVAVRQAFDQLERQLGGELFRTMFRSITLDNGVEFSLVYDLERAVSTKDTRTTLYFAHTL
;
A
#
# COMPACT_ATOMS: atom_id res chain seq x y z
N MET A 1 -40.19 27.09 23.30
CA MET A 1 -39.55 25.75 23.29
C MET A 1 -38.72 25.63 22.00
N ARG A 2 -37.41 25.90 22.04
CA ARG A 2 -36.53 25.99 20.86
C ARG A 2 -36.10 24.59 20.39
N ARG A 3 -36.43 24.25 19.14
CA ARG A 3 -35.95 23.08 18.39
C ARG A 3 -34.41 23.07 18.34
N ARG A 4 -33.76 22.06 18.91
CA ARG A 4 -32.37 21.70 18.58
C ARG A 4 -32.43 20.53 17.60
N ARG A 5 -32.19 20.79 16.31
CA ARG A 5 -31.87 19.76 15.32
C ARG A 5 -30.42 19.35 15.59
N GLY A 6 -30.23 18.17 16.15
CA GLY A 6 -28.93 17.56 16.41
C GLY A 6 -28.39 16.88 15.14
N VAL A 7 -27.27 17.40 14.67
CA VAL A 7 -26.18 16.78 13.87
C VAL A 7 -26.54 15.56 13.02
N GLN A 8 -26.54 15.78 11.69
CA GLN A 8 -26.40 14.71 10.71
C GLN A 8 -24.90 14.51 10.45
N TRP A 9 -24.35 13.40 10.94
CA TRP A 9 -23.06 12.90 10.47
C TRP A 9 -23.30 12.16 9.16
N THR A 10 -23.03 12.81 8.02
CA THR A 10 -22.65 12.04 6.84
C THR A 10 -21.14 11.93 6.88
N SER A 11 -20.60 10.88 7.51
CA SER A 11 -19.30 10.38 7.08
C SER A 11 -19.49 9.99 5.62
N GLY A 12 -19.10 10.88 4.71
CA GLY A 12 -19.04 10.56 3.31
C GLY A 12 -17.97 9.50 3.14
N HIS A 13 -18.32 8.22 3.38
CA HIS A 13 -17.61 7.08 2.83
C HIS A 13 -17.76 7.19 1.30
N LYS A 14 -16.95 8.05 0.69
CA LYS A 14 -16.63 7.96 -0.73
C LYS A 14 -15.76 6.72 -0.87
N GLU A 15 -16.40 5.56 -0.81
CA GLU A 15 -15.77 4.33 -1.21
C GLU A 15 -15.33 4.45 -2.66
N SER A 16 -14.10 4.00 -2.91
CA SER A 16 -13.69 3.39 -4.17
C SER A 16 -13.66 4.30 -5.41
N ARG A 17 -12.64 5.18 -5.47
CA ARG A 17 -12.06 5.52 -6.78
C ARG A 17 -10.84 4.66 -7.02
N GLU A 18 -10.74 4.11 -8.22
CA GLU A 18 -9.53 3.46 -8.69
C GLU A 18 -8.34 4.41 -8.53
N CYS A 19 -7.18 3.85 -8.22
CA CYS A 19 -5.96 4.62 -8.03
C CYS A 19 -4.74 3.86 -8.56
N LEU A 20 -3.61 4.55 -8.64
CA LEU A 20 -2.34 3.95 -9.03
C LEU A 20 -1.42 3.87 -7.81
N LEU A 21 -0.89 2.68 -7.54
CA LEU A 21 0.27 2.51 -6.68
C LEU A 21 1.51 2.61 -7.56
N THR A 22 2.41 3.52 -7.22
CA THR A 22 3.65 3.75 -7.98
C THR A 22 4.84 3.47 -7.07
N LEU A 23 5.68 2.52 -7.46
CA LEU A 23 6.95 2.23 -6.80
C LEU A 23 8.08 2.74 -7.71
N VAL A 24 8.97 3.57 -7.15
CA VAL A 24 10.09 4.15 -7.90
C VAL A 24 11.39 3.77 -7.22
N GLU A 25 12.24 3.05 -7.94
CA GLU A 25 13.62 2.82 -7.51
C GLU A 25 14.47 4.04 -7.89
N ARG A 26 15.03 4.74 -6.89
CA ARG A 26 15.64 6.05 -7.10
C ARG A 26 16.96 6.03 -7.88
N LYS A 27 17.74 4.95 -7.83
CA LYS A 27 19.07 4.89 -8.49
C LYS A 27 18.95 4.59 -9.97
N THR A 28 18.15 3.61 -10.33
CA THR A 28 17.93 3.10 -11.68
C THR A 28 16.77 3.80 -12.38
N ARG A 29 15.93 4.55 -11.64
CA ARG A 29 14.68 5.16 -12.12
C ARG A 29 13.71 4.14 -12.70
N LEU A 30 13.80 2.88 -12.25
CA LEU A 30 12.79 1.88 -12.56
C LEU A 30 11.47 2.28 -11.89
N GLU A 31 10.41 2.34 -12.67
CA GLU A 31 9.07 2.65 -12.20
C GLU A 31 8.16 1.44 -12.38
N VAL A 32 7.46 1.06 -11.32
CA VAL A 32 6.38 0.06 -11.36
C VAL A 32 5.08 0.74 -10.99
N ILE A 33 4.12 0.70 -11.92
CA ILE A 33 2.81 1.33 -11.76
C ILE A 33 1.74 0.22 -11.75
N LEU A 34 1.02 0.10 -10.64
CA LEU A 34 -0.03 -0.90 -10.44
C LEU A 34 -1.37 -0.20 -10.29
N LYS A 35 -2.36 -0.62 -11.10
CA LYS A 35 -3.74 -0.14 -10.95
C LYS A 35 -4.42 -0.85 -9.78
N LEU A 36 -4.94 -0.09 -8.83
CA LEU A 36 -5.71 -0.58 -7.69
C LEU A 36 -7.20 -0.23 -7.85
N PRO A 37 -8.11 -1.10 -7.41
CA PRO A 37 -9.55 -0.81 -7.41
C PRO A 37 -9.91 0.33 -6.44
N ASN A 38 -9.13 0.52 -5.38
CA ASN A 38 -9.29 1.57 -4.38
C ASN A 38 -8.02 1.71 -3.53
N LYS A 39 -8.02 2.69 -2.62
CA LYS A 39 -6.91 2.96 -1.66
C LYS A 39 -6.96 2.10 -0.38
N ALA A 40 -7.75 1.03 -0.31
CA ALA A 40 -7.79 0.22 0.90
C ALA A 40 -6.46 -0.53 1.10
N ALA A 41 -6.02 -0.69 2.35
CA ALA A 41 -4.76 -1.38 2.65
C ALA A 41 -4.74 -2.83 2.13
N VAL A 42 -5.91 -3.49 2.11
CA VAL A 42 -6.05 -4.83 1.51
C VAL A 42 -5.77 -4.82 0.01
N ALA A 43 -6.18 -3.77 -0.72
CA ALA A 43 -5.91 -3.64 -2.15
C ALA A 43 -4.41 -3.42 -2.41
N VAL A 44 -3.73 -2.62 -1.59
CA VAL A 44 -2.26 -2.45 -1.64
C VAL A 44 -1.56 -3.78 -1.39
N ARG A 45 -1.95 -4.52 -0.34
CA ARG A 45 -1.41 -5.85 -0.03
C ARG A 45 -1.58 -6.83 -1.19
N GLN A 46 -2.76 -6.88 -1.81
CA GLN A 46 -3.02 -7.72 -2.98
C GLN A 46 -2.13 -7.33 -4.18
N ALA A 47 -1.86 -6.04 -4.36
CA ALA A 47 -0.96 -5.57 -5.42
C ALA A 47 0.47 -6.04 -5.21
N PHE A 48 0.97 -6.00 -3.97
CA PHE A 48 2.27 -6.57 -3.59
C PHE A 48 2.32 -8.07 -3.85
N ASP A 49 1.27 -8.82 -3.50
CA ASP A 49 1.18 -10.27 -3.77
C ASP A 49 1.23 -10.56 -5.27
N GLN A 50 0.48 -9.80 -6.07
CA GLN A 50 0.46 -9.98 -7.51
C GLN A 50 1.83 -9.66 -8.12
N LEU A 51 2.47 -8.58 -7.68
CA LEU A 51 3.79 -8.19 -8.16
C LEU A 51 4.86 -9.25 -7.80
N GLU A 52 4.84 -9.79 -6.57
CA GLU A 52 5.75 -10.87 -6.18
C GLU A 52 5.51 -12.14 -7.01
N ARG A 53 4.25 -12.52 -7.26
CA ARG A 53 3.93 -13.67 -8.12
C ARG A 53 4.39 -13.48 -9.57
N GLN A 54 4.33 -12.26 -10.10
CA GLN A 54 4.75 -11.94 -11.47
C GLN A 54 6.28 -11.98 -11.63
N LEU A 55 7.01 -11.50 -10.63
CA LEU A 55 8.48 -11.42 -10.66
C LEU A 55 9.17 -12.69 -10.14
N GLY A 56 8.47 -13.44 -9.30
CA GLY A 56 9.08 -14.45 -8.44
C GLY A 56 9.71 -13.82 -7.20
N GLY A 57 9.66 -14.53 -6.07
CA GLY A 57 10.17 -14.04 -4.79
C GLY A 57 11.67 -13.69 -4.83
N GLU A 58 12.48 -14.43 -5.61
CA GLU A 58 13.91 -14.17 -5.74
C GLU A 58 14.24 -12.79 -6.30
N LEU A 59 13.67 -12.51 -7.48
CA LEU A 59 13.85 -11.24 -8.16
C LEU A 59 13.19 -10.10 -7.39
N PHE A 60 12.03 -10.35 -6.77
CA PHE A 60 11.34 -9.34 -5.95
C PHE A 60 12.24 -8.80 -4.84
N ARG A 61 12.83 -9.64 -3.97
CA ARG A 61 13.69 -9.12 -2.88
C ARG A 61 14.98 -8.50 -3.41
N THR A 62 15.45 -8.95 -4.59
CA THR A 62 16.65 -8.37 -5.22
C THR A 62 16.40 -6.93 -5.65
N MET A 63 15.23 -6.66 -6.24
CA MET A 63 14.83 -5.32 -6.71
C MET A 63 14.30 -4.44 -5.58
N PHE A 64 13.42 -4.96 -4.75
CA PHE A 64 12.74 -4.27 -3.65
C PHE A 64 13.29 -4.74 -2.31
N ARG A 65 14.54 -4.39 -2.01
CA ARG A 65 15.18 -4.73 -0.72
C ARG A 65 14.47 -4.03 0.44
N SER A 66 14.19 -2.76 0.22
CA SER A 66 13.38 -1.96 1.10
C SER A 66 12.54 -0.97 0.30
N ILE A 67 11.41 -0.58 0.88
CA ILE A 67 10.52 0.41 0.29
C ILE A 67 10.25 1.47 1.35
N THR A 68 10.42 2.74 0.99
CA THR A 68 10.02 3.87 1.83
C THR A 68 8.64 4.35 1.41
N LEU A 69 7.71 4.37 2.35
CA LEU A 69 6.32 4.80 2.15
C LEU A 69 6.05 6.07 2.97
N ASP A 70 4.99 6.78 2.63
CA ASP A 70 4.43 7.80 3.54
C ASP A 70 3.62 7.12 4.66
N ASN A 71 3.21 7.88 5.67
CA ASN A 71 2.39 7.38 6.78
C ASN A 71 0.90 7.22 6.41
N GLY A 72 0.60 6.96 5.14
CA GLY A 72 -0.76 6.70 4.65
C GLY A 72 -1.37 5.46 5.31
N VAL A 73 -2.67 5.55 5.62
CA VAL A 73 -3.43 4.44 6.23
C VAL A 73 -3.57 3.25 5.29
N GLU A 74 -3.43 3.47 3.98
CA GLU A 74 -3.33 2.43 2.95
C GLU A 74 -2.12 1.50 3.12
N PHE A 75 -1.12 1.90 3.90
CA PHE A 75 0.09 1.13 4.17
C PHE A 75 0.12 0.52 5.58
N SER A 76 -1.02 0.52 6.29
CA SER A 76 -1.14 0.06 7.68
C SER A 76 -0.91 -1.44 7.89
N LEU A 77 -1.05 -2.27 6.84
CA LEU A 77 -0.85 -3.73 6.92
C LEU A 77 0.63 -4.11 6.79
N VAL A 78 1.49 -3.52 7.62
CA VAL A 78 2.97 -3.63 7.52
C VAL A 78 3.43 -5.09 7.47
N TYR A 79 3.01 -5.91 8.44
CA TYR A 79 3.40 -7.32 8.51
C TYR A 79 3.03 -8.10 7.24
N ASP A 80 1.83 -7.85 6.69
CA ASP A 80 1.36 -8.55 5.50
C ASP A 80 2.07 -8.09 4.22
N LEU A 81 2.49 -6.81 4.17
CA LEU A 81 3.26 -6.25 3.06
C LEU A 81 4.71 -6.74 3.05
N GLU A 82 5.29 -6.96 4.23
CA GLU A 82 6.67 -7.44 4.38
C GLU A 82 6.81 -8.95 4.17
N ARG A 83 5.80 -9.77 4.46
CA ARG A 83 5.89 -11.25 4.37
C ARG A 83 5.73 -11.75 2.94
N ALA A 84 6.54 -12.70 2.47
CA ALA A 84 6.40 -13.35 1.16
C ALA A 84 5.07 -14.10 0.96
N VAL A 85 4.62 -14.23 -0.29
CA VAL A 85 3.36 -14.93 -0.65
C VAL A 85 3.43 -16.44 -0.36
N SER A 86 4.54 -17.08 -0.73
CA SER A 86 4.64 -18.54 -0.80
C SER A 86 5.60 -19.15 0.22
N THR A 87 6.38 -18.33 0.92
CA THR A 87 7.36 -18.79 1.90
C THR A 87 7.16 -18.08 3.24
N LYS A 88 7.90 -18.52 4.26
CA LYS A 88 7.93 -17.83 5.57
C LYS A 88 8.92 -16.66 5.59
N ASP A 89 9.53 -16.34 4.46
CA ASP A 89 10.53 -15.29 4.35
C ASP A 89 9.89 -13.90 4.28
N THR A 90 10.72 -12.88 4.46
CA THR A 90 10.35 -11.48 4.23
C THR A 90 10.61 -11.12 2.77
N ARG A 91 9.61 -10.60 2.05
CA ARG A 91 9.73 -10.13 0.65
C ARG A 91 10.40 -8.75 0.52
N THR A 92 10.25 -7.89 1.53
CA THR A 92 10.86 -6.55 1.59
C THR A 92 10.77 -6.02 3.02
N THR A 93 11.60 -5.03 3.37
CA THR A 93 11.43 -4.23 4.59
C THR A 93 10.77 -2.89 4.28
N LEU A 94 9.81 -2.46 5.08
CA LEU A 94 9.15 -1.17 4.95
C LEU A 94 9.75 -0.14 5.90
N TYR A 95 9.98 1.06 5.38
CA TYR A 95 10.32 2.24 6.16
C TYR A 95 9.28 3.32 5.91
N PHE A 96 9.02 4.13 6.94
CA PHE A 96 8.06 5.21 6.85
C PHE A 96 8.76 6.55 6.95
N ALA A 97 8.45 7.46 6.04
CA ALA A 97 8.96 8.82 6.10
C ALA A 97 8.40 9.50 7.36
N HIS A 98 9.30 10.01 8.21
CA HIS A 98 8.90 10.92 9.29
C HIS A 98 8.90 12.34 8.73
N THR A 99 7.83 13.10 8.97
CA THR A 99 7.85 14.54 8.73
C THR A 99 8.84 15.16 9.69
N LEU A 100 9.87 15.84 9.17
CA LEU A 100 10.81 16.66 9.95
C LEU A 100 10.09 17.78 10.71
#